data_AF-A0A7S3UD75-F1
#
_entry.id   AF-A0A7S3UD75-F1
#
_cell.length_a   1.000
_cell.length_b   1.000
_cell.length_c   1.000
_cell.angle_alpha   90.00
_cell.angle_beta   90.00
_cell.angle_gamma   90.00
#
_symmetry.space_group_name_H-M   'P 1'
#
loop_
_entity.id
_entity.type
_entity.pdbx_description
1 polymer ?
#
loop_
_entity_poly.entity_id
_entity_poly.type
_entity_poly.pdbx_seq_one_letter_code
_entity_poly.pdbx_strand_id
1 'polypeptide(L)'
;MDKMVAAGPLFCDITWGAGGSTADLTLDITKQMQNMICVETMMHLTCTNMPKEKLEHALQALQECGVQNILALRGDPPKGQETFVAAEGGFSCALDLIKFIRDKCGDVFGIGCAGYPEAHPDVICEDPEQMAKNYHSDLMYLKEKIDAGADFIVTQLFYEVELFLKFVKDCREIGINCPILPGIMPIQSYGGFQRMTGFCKTKVPQFIKDALEPIKDNDEAVKAYGIQLAVDMCRRILDSGASPGVHLYSLNMDRSVMAIVEQLHLTGESKIQRPLPWRPPTSTKRNGEMVRPIFWANRPKSYLQRTENWDSYPNGRWKESSNAAFGTLSESKLIRPKALRVKESKMQQWGEELSSIDDVQAVFSKFCKGEISYLPWVESEGGLQSESKILIDQLVTLNTSGFLTINSQPRVNGAPSSDPKFGWGQPNGYVYQKQYVEFFCTKEKLLTLKKKMANLPNLSYQAVNAKGEVLSNISEADVNAVTWGVFPASEIIQPTVVDPKSFLVWKDEAFSIWLSVWASAYEEGSRSRQLLQEIHDTYYLVNIVDNDFVQGDLFSLFA
;
A
#
# COMPACT_ATOMS: atom_id res chain seq x y z
N MET A 1 -6.47 2.72 -2.76
CA MET A 1 -5.55 2.47 -1.64
C MET A 1 -4.10 2.67 -2.04
N ASP A 2 -3.48 1.84 -2.90
CA ASP A 2 -2.06 2.00 -3.29
C ASP A 2 -1.66 3.44 -3.68
N LYS A 3 -2.52 4.13 -4.47
CA LYS A 3 -2.33 5.54 -4.86
C LYS A 3 -2.24 6.50 -3.65
N MET A 4 -3.11 6.33 -2.66
CA MET A 4 -3.12 7.17 -1.46
C MET A 4 -1.98 6.80 -0.50
N VAL A 5 -1.62 5.52 -0.39
CA VAL A 5 -0.49 5.08 0.44
C VAL A 5 0.85 5.59 -0.10
N ALA A 6 0.95 5.84 -1.41
CA ALA A 6 2.12 6.49 -2.00
C ALA A 6 2.38 7.91 -1.46
N ALA A 7 1.34 8.57 -0.90
CA ALA A 7 1.48 9.86 -0.23
C ALA A 7 2.14 9.78 1.17
N GLY A 8 2.41 8.57 1.68
CA GLY A 8 3.06 8.35 2.97
C GLY A 8 2.18 8.67 4.19
N PRO A 9 0.92 8.20 4.28
CA PRO A 9 0.13 8.38 5.48
C PRO A 9 0.76 7.66 6.68
N LEU A 10 0.57 8.21 7.89
CA LEU A 10 1.03 7.58 9.13
C LEU A 10 0.29 6.26 9.40
N PHE A 11 -1.04 6.25 9.21
CA PHE A 11 -1.87 5.06 9.27
C PHE A 11 -3.13 5.23 8.40
N CYS A 12 -3.86 4.14 8.15
CA CYS A 12 -5.13 4.12 7.43
C CYS A 12 -6.21 3.43 8.26
N ASP A 13 -7.39 4.02 8.31
CA ASP A 13 -8.50 3.55 9.16
C ASP A 13 -9.57 2.87 8.32
N ILE A 14 -10.03 1.71 8.79
CA ILE A 14 -11.08 0.93 8.13
C ILE A 14 -12.32 0.94 9.02
N THR A 15 -13.39 1.54 8.50
CA THR A 15 -14.67 1.66 9.20
C THR A 15 -15.36 0.31 9.35
N TRP A 16 -15.97 0.10 10.51
CA TRP A 16 -16.76 -1.08 10.84
C TRP A 16 -18.25 -0.73 10.79
N GLY A 17 -19.02 -1.47 10.00
CA GLY A 17 -20.44 -1.22 9.80
C GLY A 17 -21.26 -1.41 11.08
N ALA A 18 -22.36 -0.64 11.21
CA ALA A 18 -23.27 -0.73 12.34
C ALA A 18 -23.70 -2.19 12.63
N GLY A 19 -23.70 -2.56 13.91
CA GLY A 19 -24.06 -3.90 14.40
C GLY A 19 -23.20 -5.06 13.88
N GLY A 20 -21.99 -4.80 13.36
CA GLY A 20 -21.14 -5.86 12.82
C GLY A 20 -21.57 -6.42 11.46
N SER A 21 -22.47 -5.71 10.76
CA SER A 21 -22.96 -6.11 9.43
C SER A 21 -21.86 -6.31 8.37
N THR A 22 -20.71 -5.68 8.56
CA THR A 22 -19.54 -5.81 7.67
C THR A 22 -18.31 -6.34 8.39
N ALA A 23 -18.46 -7.02 9.52
CA ALA A 23 -17.36 -7.49 10.36
C ALA A 23 -16.26 -8.24 9.57
N ASP A 24 -16.66 -9.31 8.87
CA ASP A 24 -15.73 -10.15 8.10
C ASP A 24 -15.06 -9.36 6.97
N LEU A 25 -15.82 -8.53 6.24
CA LEU A 25 -15.27 -7.69 5.18
C LEU A 25 -14.28 -6.64 5.72
N THR A 26 -14.56 -6.07 6.89
CA THR A 26 -13.71 -5.08 7.54
C THR A 26 -12.40 -5.71 7.97
N LEU A 27 -12.47 -6.90 8.58
CA LEU A 27 -11.31 -7.69 8.96
C LEU A 27 -10.47 -8.08 7.74
N ASP A 28 -11.10 -8.55 6.65
CA ASP A 28 -10.42 -8.91 5.41
C ASP A 28 -9.70 -7.72 4.78
N ILE A 29 -10.35 -6.54 4.71
CA ILE A 29 -9.73 -5.32 4.19
C ILE A 29 -8.55 -4.91 5.08
N THR A 30 -8.72 -4.96 6.41
CA THR A 30 -7.68 -4.61 7.38
C THR A 30 -6.46 -5.52 7.22
N LYS A 31 -6.68 -6.84 7.12
CA LYS A 31 -5.62 -7.83 6.88
C LYS A 31 -4.88 -7.55 5.58
N GLN A 32 -5.60 -7.21 4.50
CA GLN A 32 -4.98 -6.85 3.22
C GLN A 32 -4.19 -5.55 3.29
N MET A 33 -4.70 -4.53 3.98
CA MET A 33 -3.99 -3.26 4.15
C MET A 33 -2.67 -3.45 4.91
N GLN A 34 -2.69 -4.20 6.03
CA GLN A 34 -1.50 -4.48 6.83
C GLN A 34 -0.49 -5.37 6.09
N ASN A 35 -0.94 -6.47 5.48
CA ASN A 35 -0.02 -7.52 5.00
C ASN A 35 0.28 -7.45 3.49
N MET A 36 -0.59 -6.82 2.69
CA MET A 36 -0.44 -6.75 1.22
C MET A 36 -0.09 -5.37 0.71
N ILE A 37 -0.67 -4.32 1.30
CA ILE A 37 -0.37 -2.92 0.96
C ILE A 37 0.80 -2.40 1.82
N CYS A 38 1.03 -3.02 2.98
CA CYS A 38 2.09 -2.70 3.93
C CYS A 38 1.99 -1.27 4.44
N VAL A 39 0.79 -0.88 4.92
CA VAL A 39 0.56 0.39 5.59
C VAL A 39 0.02 0.10 6.99
N GLU A 40 0.39 0.94 7.95
CA GLU A 40 -0.12 0.79 9.31
C GLU A 40 -1.63 0.97 9.29
N THR A 41 -2.35 -0.01 9.81
CA THR A 41 -3.81 -0.09 9.63
C THR A 41 -4.50 -0.08 10.98
N MET A 42 -5.50 0.79 11.10
CA MET A 42 -6.38 0.86 12.25
C MET A 42 -7.75 0.30 11.91
N MET A 43 -8.21 -0.69 12.66
CA MET A 43 -9.57 -1.21 12.48
C MET A 43 -10.52 -0.54 13.47
N HIS A 44 -11.65 -0.05 12.98
CA HIS A 44 -12.73 0.32 13.89
C HIS A 44 -13.30 -0.94 14.55
N LEU A 45 -13.59 -0.87 15.84
CA LEU A 45 -14.29 -1.93 16.55
C LEU A 45 -15.43 -1.31 17.35
N THR A 46 -16.66 -1.69 17.02
CA THR A 46 -17.86 -1.22 17.74
C THR A 46 -18.29 -2.25 18.77
N CYS A 47 -19.07 -1.84 19.77
CA CYS A 47 -19.59 -2.75 20.80
C CYS A 47 -21.11 -2.93 20.75
N THR A 48 -21.81 -2.13 19.93
CA THR A 48 -23.26 -2.24 19.69
C THR A 48 -23.64 -3.57 19.04
N ASN A 49 -24.62 -4.26 19.62
CA ASN A 49 -25.25 -5.48 19.09
C ASN A 49 -24.30 -6.65 18.80
N MET A 50 -23.20 -6.75 19.54
CA MET A 50 -22.28 -7.87 19.41
C MET A 50 -22.10 -8.60 20.75
N PRO A 51 -22.22 -9.94 20.75
CA PRO A 51 -21.87 -10.72 21.91
C PRO A 51 -20.34 -10.70 22.10
N LYS A 52 -19.90 -10.86 23.34
CA LYS A 52 -18.49 -10.74 23.75
C LYS A 52 -17.56 -11.66 22.95
N GLU A 53 -18.02 -12.84 22.58
CA GLU A 53 -17.28 -13.85 21.83
C GLU A 53 -16.89 -13.36 20.43
N LYS A 54 -17.74 -12.55 19.78
CA LYS A 54 -17.39 -11.96 18.48
C LYS A 54 -16.26 -10.93 18.59
N LEU A 55 -16.23 -10.18 19.69
CA LEU A 55 -15.15 -9.23 19.97
C LEU A 55 -13.85 -9.98 20.26
N GLU A 56 -13.90 -11.06 21.05
CA GLU A 56 -12.73 -11.92 21.29
C GLU A 56 -12.16 -12.51 20.00
N HIS A 57 -13.03 -13.03 19.13
CA HIS A 57 -12.61 -13.53 17.81
C HIS A 57 -11.98 -12.43 16.94
N ALA A 58 -12.55 -11.23 16.92
CA ALA A 58 -12.00 -10.12 16.16
C ALA A 58 -10.61 -9.70 16.69
N LEU A 59 -10.44 -9.60 18.01
CA LEU A 59 -9.16 -9.26 18.64
C LEU A 59 -8.10 -10.32 18.35
N GLN A 60 -8.45 -11.60 18.44
CA GLN A 60 -7.55 -12.70 18.10
C GLN A 60 -7.13 -12.62 16.62
N ALA A 61 -8.08 -12.42 15.71
CA ALA A 61 -7.78 -12.33 14.29
C ALA A 61 -6.89 -11.12 13.94
N LEU A 62 -7.08 -9.98 14.61
CA LEU A 62 -6.20 -8.81 14.46
C LEU A 62 -4.77 -9.12 14.91
N GLN A 63 -4.62 -9.72 16.08
CA GLN A 63 -3.31 -10.13 16.61
C GLN A 63 -2.63 -11.15 15.68
N GLU A 64 -3.36 -12.13 15.18
CA GLU A 64 -2.85 -13.14 14.24
C GLU A 64 -2.41 -12.55 12.90
N CYS A 65 -3.06 -11.49 12.43
CA CYS A 65 -2.66 -10.81 11.19
C CYS A 65 -1.66 -9.65 11.40
N GLY A 66 -1.22 -9.44 12.65
CA GLY A 66 -0.19 -8.46 13.01
C GLY A 66 -0.67 -7.01 13.02
N VAL A 67 -1.99 -6.79 13.11
CA VAL A 67 -2.58 -5.46 13.29
C VAL A 67 -2.51 -5.10 14.77
N GLN A 68 -2.06 -3.88 15.06
CA GLN A 68 -1.87 -3.41 16.43
C GLN A 68 -2.72 -2.19 16.78
N ASN A 69 -3.59 -1.72 15.89
CA ASN A 69 -4.32 -0.47 16.11
C ASN A 69 -5.83 -0.66 15.99
N ILE A 70 -6.56 -0.20 17.01
CA ILE A 70 -8.02 -0.29 17.09
C ILE A 70 -8.60 1.09 17.39
N LEU A 71 -9.63 1.50 16.66
CA LEU A 71 -10.49 2.62 17.06
C LEU A 71 -11.71 2.06 17.80
N ALA A 72 -11.71 2.18 19.14
CA ALA A 72 -12.77 1.66 19.99
C ALA A 72 -13.97 2.61 20.01
N LEU A 73 -15.14 2.09 19.59
CA LEU A 73 -16.36 2.86 19.40
C LEU A 73 -17.55 2.16 20.07
N ARG A 74 -18.57 2.95 20.45
CA ARG A 74 -19.88 2.39 20.82
C ARG A 74 -20.50 1.75 19.57
N GLY A 75 -20.64 2.56 18.53
CA GLY A 75 -21.40 2.23 17.32
C GLY A 75 -22.77 2.89 17.34
N ASP A 76 -23.36 3.00 16.15
CA ASP A 76 -24.70 3.56 15.96
C ASP A 76 -25.78 2.49 16.17
N PRO A 77 -27.01 2.89 16.55
CA PRO A 77 -28.16 2.00 16.54
C PRO A 77 -28.36 1.34 15.16
N PRO A 78 -28.94 0.12 15.10
CA PRO A 78 -29.31 -0.50 13.84
C PRO A 78 -30.20 0.39 12.98
N LYS A 79 -30.12 0.22 11.66
CA LYS A 79 -31.03 0.90 10.73
C LYS A 79 -32.48 0.68 11.14
N GLY A 80 -33.21 1.78 11.33
CA GLY A 80 -34.62 1.76 11.73
C GLY A 80 -34.86 1.81 13.24
N GLN A 81 -33.81 1.86 14.07
CA GLN A 81 -33.92 2.12 15.50
C GLN A 81 -33.30 3.49 15.83
N GLU A 82 -34.00 4.31 16.60
CA GLU A 82 -33.49 5.61 17.04
C GLU A 82 -32.64 5.52 18.31
N THR A 83 -32.85 4.48 19.12
CA THR A 83 -32.16 4.28 20.39
C THR A 83 -31.34 3.01 20.39
N PHE A 84 -30.16 3.11 21.02
CA PHE A 84 -29.31 1.97 21.25
C PHE A 84 -29.85 1.12 22.40
N VAL A 85 -29.88 -0.20 22.20
CA VAL A 85 -30.15 -1.19 23.24
C VAL A 85 -28.99 -2.18 23.23
N ALA A 86 -28.33 -2.38 24.38
CA ALA A 86 -27.25 -3.35 24.49
C ALA A 86 -27.78 -4.78 24.27
N ALA A 87 -27.03 -5.60 23.55
CA ALA A 87 -27.31 -7.03 23.47
C ALA A 87 -27.14 -7.68 24.86
N GLU A 88 -27.90 -8.74 25.13
CA GLU A 88 -27.74 -9.51 26.36
C GLU A 88 -26.29 -10.03 26.47
N GLY A 89 -25.60 -9.69 27.57
CA GLY A 89 -24.17 -10.00 27.77
C GLY A 89 -23.18 -9.15 26.95
N GLY A 90 -23.66 -8.17 26.18
CA GLY A 90 -22.85 -7.23 25.41
C GLY A 90 -22.44 -5.97 26.18
N PHE A 91 -21.68 -5.09 25.52
CA PHE A 91 -21.22 -3.82 26.11
C PHE A 91 -22.17 -2.68 25.78
N SER A 92 -22.25 -1.72 26.71
CA SER A 92 -23.16 -0.58 26.61
C SER A 92 -22.51 0.66 26.01
N CYS A 93 -21.19 0.77 26.11
CA CYS A 93 -20.46 1.96 25.74
C CYS A 93 -19.01 1.67 25.30
N ALA A 94 -18.39 2.65 24.63
CA ALA A 94 -16.99 2.56 24.20
C ALA A 94 -16.00 2.38 25.37
N LEU A 95 -16.32 2.94 26.55
CA LEU A 95 -15.50 2.79 27.75
C LEU A 95 -15.39 1.32 28.19
N ASP A 96 -16.50 0.57 28.14
CA ASP A 96 -16.51 -0.86 28.47
C ASP A 96 -15.62 -1.65 27.49
N LEU A 97 -15.67 -1.30 26.20
CA LEU A 97 -14.85 -1.93 25.18
C LEU A 97 -13.35 -1.65 25.40
N ILE A 98 -12.96 -0.42 25.74
CA ILE A 98 -11.57 -0.06 26.03
C ILE A 98 -11.05 -0.87 27.22
N LYS A 99 -11.81 -0.89 28.33
CA LYS A 99 -11.47 -1.69 29.52
C LYS A 99 -11.33 -3.16 29.19
N PHE A 100 -12.24 -3.68 28.37
CA PHE A 100 -12.22 -5.07 27.93
C PHE A 100 -10.96 -5.42 27.11
N ILE A 101 -10.59 -4.58 26.15
CA ILE A 101 -9.38 -4.79 25.34
C ILE A 101 -8.14 -4.74 26.24
N ARG A 102 -8.06 -3.78 27.16
CA ARG A 102 -6.92 -3.67 28.10
C ARG A 102 -6.83 -4.87 29.05
N ASP A 103 -7.95 -5.34 29.59
CA ASP A 103 -8.01 -6.53 30.45
C ASP A 103 -7.55 -7.79 29.72
N LYS A 104 -8.00 -7.99 28.48
CA LYS A 104 -7.72 -9.20 27.70
C LYS A 104 -6.35 -9.20 27.02
N CYS A 105 -5.93 -8.06 26.51
CA CYS A 105 -4.79 -7.94 25.59
C CYS A 105 -3.67 -7.06 26.13
N GLY A 106 -3.83 -6.42 27.30
CA GLY A 106 -2.85 -5.49 27.84
C GLY A 106 -2.49 -4.36 26.86
N ASP A 107 -1.20 -4.16 26.64
CA ASP A 107 -0.64 -3.11 25.78
C ASP A 107 -0.37 -3.60 24.34
N VAL A 108 -0.90 -4.75 23.93
CA VAL A 108 -0.70 -5.29 22.57
C VAL A 108 -1.26 -4.34 21.50
N PHE A 109 -2.36 -3.65 21.80
CA PHE A 109 -3.03 -2.74 20.88
C PHE A 109 -2.84 -1.27 21.28
N GLY A 110 -2.51 -0.41 20.30
CA GLY A 110 -2.82 1.00 20.35
C GLY A 110 -4.33 1.22 20.20
N ILE A 111 -4.94 1.98 21.10
CA ILE A 111 -6.38 2.20 21.16
C ILE A 111 -6.69 3.68 20.93
N GLY A 112 -7.26 4.00 19.78
CA GLY A 112 -7.91 5.29 19.56
C GLY A 112 -9.32 5.31 20.14
N CYS A 113 -9.83 6.51 20.46
CA CYS A 113 -11.25 6.70 20.73
C CYS A 113 -11.81 7.95 20.03
N ALA A 114 -13.14 7.98 19.84
CA ALA A 114 -13.81 9.16 19.25
C ALA A 114 -13.95 10.31 20.26
N GLY A 115 -13.72 11.54 19.80
CA GLY A 115 -14.01 12.79 20.51
C GLY A 115 -14.98 13.67 19.73
N TYR A 116 -15.74 14.54 20.39
CA TYR A 116 -16.78 15.35 19.75
C TYR A 116 -16.60 16.83 20.11
N PRO A 117 -16.04 17.66 19.21
CA PRO A 117 -15.83 19.09 19.47
C PRO A 117 -17.11 19.86 19.79
N GLU A 118 -18.26 19.36 19.32
CA GLU A 118 -19.61 19.93 19.50
C GLU A 118 -20.48 19.12 20.49
N ALA A 119 -19.87 18.21 21.26
CA ALA A 119 -20.51 17.12 22.00
C ALA A 119 -21.11 16.01 21.12
N HIS A 120 -21.34 14.84 21.73
CA HIS A 120 -21.97 13.72 21.06
C HIS A 120 -23.37 14.07 20.50
N PRO A 121 -23.73 13.67 19.25
CA PRO A 121 -25.01 14.04 18.63
C PRO A 121 -26.26 13.72 19.46
N ASP A 122 -26.23 12.62 20.21
CA ASP A 122 -27.32 12.20 21.12
C ASP A 122 -27.62 13.22 22.24
N VAL A 123 -26.67 14.10 22.57
CA VAL A 123 -26.80 15.08 23.66
C VAL A 123 -26.83 16.54 23.20
N ILE A 124 -26.82 16.78 21.88
CA ILE A 124 -26.96 18.14 21.33
C ILE A 124 -28.41 18.61 21.47
N CYS A 125 -28.61 19.76 22.10
CA CYS A 125 -29.91 20.41 22.32
C CYS A 125 -29.85 21.93 22.10
N GLU A 126 -31.01 22.56 21.95
CA GLU A 126 -31.12 24.01 21.69
C GLU A 126 -30.91 24.88 22.93
N ASP A 127 -31.21 24.37 24.12
CA ASP A 127 -31.02 25.11 25.37
C ASP A 127 -29.52 25.30 25.67
N PRO A 128 -29.00 26.55 25.69
CA PRO A 128 -27.58 26.80 25.89
C PRO A 128 -27.04 26.33 27.24
N GLU A 129 -27.83 26.43 28.32
CA GLU A 129 -27.39 26.01 29.64
C GLU A 129 -27.29 24.49 29.74
N GLN A 130 -28.29 23.78 29.23
CA GLN A 130 -28.26 22.33 29.17
C GLN A 130 -27.17 21.84 28.20
N MET A 131 -26.98 22.51 27.07
CA MET A 131 -25.93 22.16 26.11
C MET A 131 -24.53 22.29 26.72
N ALA A 132 -24.28 23.34 27.51
CA ALA A 132 -23.02 23.51 28.23
C ALA A 132 -22.77 22.37 29.25
N LYS A 133 -23.82 21.95 29.97
CA LYS A 133 -23.76 20.80 30.90
C LYS A 133 -23.50 19.49 30.15
N ASN A 134 -24.20 19.27 29.03
CA ASN A 134 -24.04 18.08 28.19
C ASN A 134 -22.64 17.99 27.60
N TYR A 135 -22.10 19.09 27.08
CA TYR A 135 -20.74 19.17 26.58
C TYR A 135 -19.71 18.87 27.68
N HIS A 136 -19.87 19.45 28.87
CA HIS A 136 -18.98 19.15 30.00
C HIS A 136 -19.04 17.67 30.42
N SER A 137 -20.24 17.10 30.47
CA SER A 137 -20.42 15.67 30.76
C SER A 137 -19.76 14.77 29.70
N ASP A 138 -19.86 15.14 28.42
CA ASP A 138 -19.24 14.40 27.32
C ASP A 138 -17.70 14.48 27.38
N LEU A 139 -17.15 15.63 27.78
CA LEU A 139 -15.72 15.79 28.06
C LEU A 139 -15.25 14.93 29.24
N MET A 140 -16.04 14.83 30.30
CA MET A 140 -15.72 13.94 31.44
C MET A 140 -15.76 12.47 31.05
N TYR A 141 -16.75 12.07 30.26
CA TYR A 141 -16.79 10.71 29.72
C TYR A 141 -15.62 10.44 28.76
N LEU A 142 -15.21 11.42 27.94
CA LEU A 142 -14.00 11.32 27.14
C LEU A 142 -12.76 11.10 28.01
N LYS A 143 -12.62 11.86 29.10
CA LYS A 143 -11.55 11.65 30.08
C LYS A 143 -11.56 10.24 30.65
N GLU A 144 -12.71 9.70 31.03
CA GLU A 144 -12.81 8.32 31.53
C GLU A 144 -12.32 7.29 30.50
N LYS A 145 -12.58 7.49 29.21
CA LYS A 145 -12.05 6.61 28.14
C LYS A 145 -10.52 6.67 28.05
N ILE A 146 -9.93 7.86 28.18
CA ILE A 146 -8.47 8.04 28.20
C ILE A 146 -7.88 7.40 29.46
N ASP A 147 -8.45 7.66 30.63
CA ASP A 147 -8.01 7.10 31.91
C ASP A 147 -8.13 5.56 31.94
N ALA A 148 -9.08 4.99 31.17
CA ALA A 148 -9.21 3.55 30.98
C ALA A 148 -8.20 2.92 30.02
N GLY A 149 -7.38 3.74 29.34
CA GLY A 149 -6.27 3.28 28.50
C GLY A 149 -6.42 3.55 27.00
N ALA A 150 -7.25 4.49 26.55
CA ALA A 150 -7.16 4.97 25.16
C ALA A 150 -5.94 5.91 24.99
N ASP A 151 -5.19 5.71 23.90
CA ASP A 151 -3.89 6.31 23.66
C ASP A 151 -3.96 7.65 22.90
N PHE A 152 -5.02 7.88 22.14
CA PHE A 152 -5.24 9.13 21.41
C PHE A 152 -6.72 9.29 20.99
N ILE A 153 -7.05 10.49 20.50
CA ILE A 153 -8.42 10.87 20.12
C ILE A 153 -8.47 11.17 18.63
N VAL A 154 -9.49 10.66 17.93
CA VAL A 154 -9.91 11.15 16.60
C VAL A 154 -11.23 11.89 16.77
N THR A 155 -11.29 13.15 16.35
CA THR A 155 -12.51 13.94 16.51
C THR A 155 -13.53 13.63 15.41
N GLN A 156 -14.81 13.73 15.73
CA GLN A 156 -15.87 13.90 14.74
C GLN A 156 -15.58 15.10 13.82
N LEU A 157 -16.14 15.08 12.61
CA LEU A 157 -16.04 16.17 11.65
C LEU A 157 -16.65 17.49 12.19
N PHE A 158 -16.03 18.60 11.82
CA PHE A 158 -16.45 19.97 12.14
C PHE A 158 -16.11 20.89 10.95
N TYR A 159 -16.68 22.09 10.92
CA TYR A 159 -16.43 23.09 9.85
C TYR A 159 -15.98 24.46 10.35
N GLU A 160 -15.75 24.60 11.65
CA GLU A 160 -15.26 25.83 12.29
C GLU A 160 -14.01 25.51 13.11
N VAL A 161 -12.85 26.03 12.70
CA VAL A 161 -11.54 25.73 13.33
C VAL A 161 -11.54 26.10 14.82
N GLU A 162 -12.19 27.20 15.19
CA GLU A 162 -12.25 27.67 16.58
C GLU A 162 -12.92 26.67 17.52
N LEU A 163 -13.87 25.85 17.03
CA LEU A 163 -14.48 24.78 17.82
C LEU A 163 -13.47 23.71 18.19
N PHE A 164 -12.61 23.33 17.24
CA PHE A 164 -11.56 22.36 17.49
C PHE A 164 -10.49 22.91 18.46
N LEU A 165 -10.05 24.15 18.27
CA LEU A 165 -9.06 24.78 19.15
C LEU A 165 -9.59 24.90 20.60
N LYS A 166 -10.86 25.30 20.75
CA LYS A 166 -11.55 25.30 22.05
C LYS A 166 -11.61 23.89 22.65
N PHE A 167 -12.02 22.89 21.88
CA PHE A 167 -12.10 21.50 22.35
C PHE A 167 -10.75 20.96 22.83
N VAL A 168 -9.66 21.25 22.11
CA VAL A 168 -8.30 20.88 22.53
C VAL A 168 -7.96 21.55 23.87
N LYS A 169 -8.23 22.86 23.99
CA LYS A 169 -7.99 23.62 25.22
C LYS A 169 -8.76 23.02 26.40
N ASP A 170 -10.06 22.79 26.24
CA ASP A 170 -10.92 22.23 27.30
C ASP A 170 -10.47 20.82 27.69
N CYS A 171 -10.03 19.99 26.73
CA CYS A 171 -9.43 18.68 27.02
C CYS A 171 -8.14 18.81 27.86
N ARG A 172 -7.27 19.80 27.57
CA ARG A 172 -6.05 20.02 28.37
C ARG A 172 -6.39 20.49 29.79
N GLU A 173 -7.39 21.35 29.96
CA GLU A 173 -7.83 21.85 31.28
C GLU A 173 -8.30 20.73 32.21
N ILE A 174 -8.85 19.64 31.67
CA ILE A 174 -9.26 18.46 32.44
C ILE A 174 -8.19 17.35 32.52
N GLY A 175 -6.98 17.62 32.01
CA GLY A 175 -5.83 16.72 32.13
C GLY A 175 -5.73 15.64 31.05
N ILE A 176 -6.49 15.73 29.94
CA ILE A 176 -6.27 14.86 28.78
C ILE A 176 -5.03 15.39 28.04
N ASN A 177 -3.95 14.61 28.03
CA ASN A 177 -2.66 15.01 27.42
C ASN A 177 -2.28 14.22 26.17
N CYS A 178 -3.06 13.19 25.81
CA CYS A 178 -2.82 12.41 24.60
C CYS A 178 -3.00 13.25 23.31
N PRO A 179 -2.46 12.79 22.17
CA PRO A 179 -2.72 13.42 20.87
C PRO A 179 -4.22 13.49 20.53
N ILE A 180 -4.63 14.58 19.90
CA ILE A 180 -6.00 14.80 19.39
C ILE A 180 -5.90 15.09 17.90
N LEU A 181 -6.41 14.19 17.08
CA LEU A 181 -6.42 14.29 15.62
C LEU A 181 -7.76 14.84 15.13
N PRO A 182 -7.78 15.98 14.42
CA PRO A 182 -9.01 16.54 13.86
C PRO A 182 -9.48 15.69 12.69
N GLY A 183 -10.73 15.23 12.77
CA GLY A 183 -11.43 14.61 11.65
C GLY A 183 -11.88 15.67 10.63
N ILE A 184 -11.31 15.64 9.43
CA ILE A 184 -11.61 16.59 8.36
C ILE A 184 -12.27 15.83 7.20
N MET A 185 -13.51 16.20 6.87
CA MET A 185 -14.25 15.63 5.74
C MET A 185 -14.36 16.65 4.60
N PRO A 186 -13.65 16.45 3.48
CA PRO A 186 -13.76 17.30 2.31
C PRO A 186 -15.18 17.29 1.74
N ILE A 187 -15.69 18.45 1.33
CA ILE A 187 -17.01 18.55 0.70
C ILE A 187 -16.90 18.05 -0.74
N GLN A 188 -17.63 16.98 -1.07
CA GLN A 188 -17.58 16.32 -2.38
C GLN A 188 -18.75 16.67 -3.30
N SER A 189 -19.94 16.83 -2.71
CA SER A 189 -21.17 17.21 -3.37
C SER A 189 -22.12 17.87 -2.37
N TYR A 190 -23.01 18.73 -2.84
CA TYR A 190 -23.91 19.50 -1.98
C TYR A 190 -24.87 18.59 -1.21
N GLY A 191 -25.54 17.66 -1.91
CA GLY A 191 -26.49 16.74 -1.29
C GLY A 191 -25.83 15.74 -0.32
N GLY A 192 -24.61 15.27 -0.63
CA GLY A 192 -23.85 14.40 0.27
C GLY A 192 -23.44 15.14 1.56
N PHE A 193 -23.00 16.39 1.41
CA PHE A 193 -22.65 17.28 2.51
C PHE A 193 -23.83 17.51 3.46
N GLN A 194 -24.99 17.96 2.94
CA GLN A 194 -26.18 18.21 3.76
C GLN A 194 -26.63 16.98 4.55
N ARG A 195 -26.61 15.80 3.90
CA ARG A 195 -26.97 14.54 4.55
C ARG A 195 -26.03 14.21 5.70
N MET A 196 -24.72 14.33 5.49
CA MET A 196 -23.74 13.99 6.50
C MET A 196 -23.80 14.96 7.70
N THR A 197 -23.83 16.27 7.44
CA THR A 197 -23.91 17.26 8.52
C THR A 197 -25.22 17.16 9.29
N GLY A 198 -26.32 16.81 8.63
CA GLY A 198 -27.60 16.52 9.28
C GLY A 198 -27.53 15.29 10.18
N PHE A 199 -26.95 14.18 9.68
CA PHE A 199 -26.78 12.95 10.46
C PHE A 199 -25.88 13.15 11.69
N CYS A 200 -24.77 13.88 11.53
CA CYS A 200 -23.84 14.18 12.63
C CYS A 200 -24.30 15.34 13.54
N LYS A 201 -25.40 16.04 13.20
CA LYS A 201 -25.83 17.30 13.84
C LYS A 201 -24.72 18.37 13.91
N THR A 202 -23.80 18.36 12.95
CA THR A 202 -22.65 19.28 12.86
C THR A 202 -23.12 20.68 12.52
N LYS A 203 -22.65 21.71 13.24
CA LYS A 203 -22.94 23.10 12.88
C LYS A 203 -22.18 23.48 11.61
N VAL A 204 -22.92 23.93 10.60
CA VAL A 204 -22.35 24.47 9.36
C VAL A 204 -22.36 26.00 9.42
N PRO A 205 -21.19 26.66 9.45
CA PRO A 205 -21.06 28.11 9.36
C PRO A 205 -21.81 28.72 8.16
N GLN A 206 -22.40 29.91 8.37
CA GLN A 206 -23.20 30.56 7.33
C GLN A 206 -22.41 30.87 6.05
N PHE A 207 -21.14 31.27 6.18
CA PHE A 207 -20.28 31.55 5.02
C PHE A 207 -20.11 30.34 4.09
N ILE A 208 -20.16 29.11 4.63
CA ILE A 208 -20.08 27.89 3.84
C ILE A 208 -21.38 27.68 3.06
N LYS A 209 -22.53 27.90 3.71
CA LYS A 209 -23.84 27.82 3.05
C LYS A 209 -23.95 28.84 1.92
N ASP A 210 -23.56 30.08 2.20
CA ASP A 210 -23.61 31.18 1.23
C ASP A 210 -22.68 30.94 0.03
N ALA A 211 -21.52 30.33 0.25
CA ALA A 211 -20.59 29.97 -0.82
C ALA A 211 -21.06 28.77 -1.66
N LEU A 212 -21.73 27.79 -1.03
CA LEU A 212 -22.19 26.58 -1.70
C LEU A 212 -23.52 26.76 -2.47
N GLU A 213 -24.43 27.60 -1.97
CA GLU A 213 -25.77 27.75 -2.54
C GLU A 213 -25.77 28.12 -4.04
N PRO A 214 -24.93 29.07 -4.53
CA PRO A 214 -24.87 29.41 -5.96
C PRO A 214 -24.29 28.31 -6.85
N ILE A 215 -23.53 27.37 -6.27
CA ILE A 215 -22.82 26.31 -7.00
C ILE A 215 -23.39 24.92 -6.73
N LYS A 216 -24.50 24.79 -6.00
CA LYS A 216 -25.03 23.53 -5.49
C LYS A 216 -25.32 22.46 -6.56
N ASP A 217 -25.62 22.89 -7.78
CA ASP A 217 -25.91 22.03 -8.93
C ASP A 217 -24.68 21.76 -9.81
N ASN A 218 -23.49 22.23 -9.41
CA ASN A 218 -22.21 22.01 -10.08
C ASN A 218 -21.23 21.25 -9.16
N ASP A 219 -21.23 19.93 -9.27
CA ASP A 219 -20.39 19.05 -8.46
C ASP A 219 -18.88 19.34 -8.57
N GLU A 220 -18.39 19.79 -9.73
CA GLU A 220 -16.98 20.15 -9.90
C GLU A 220 -16.63 21.41 -9.11
N ALA A 221 -17.48 22.43 -9.17
CA ALA A 221 -17.31 23.66 -8.40
C ALA A 221 -17.42 23.41 -6.89
N VAL A 222 -18.40 22.61 -6.46
CA VAL A 222 -18.57 22.22 -5.04
C VAL A 222 -17.34 21.50 -4.52
N LYS A 223 -16.80 20.56 -5.30
CA LYS A 223 -15.59 19.82 -4.94
C LYS A 223 -14.36 20.73 -4.86
N ALA A 224 -14.18 21.63 -5.83
CA ALA A 224 -13.09 22.60 -5.81
C ALA A 224 -13.15 23.49 -4.56
N TYR A 225 -14.33 23.99 -4.21
CA TYR A 225 -14.57 24.73 -2.97
C TYR A 225 -14.26 23.87 -1.73
N GLY A 226 -14.73 22.62 -1.70
CA GLY A 226 -14.50 21.69 -0.61
C GLY A 226 -13.04 21.35 -0.35
N ILE A 227 -12.23 21.24 -1.42
CA ILE A 227 -10.78 21.07 -1.33
C ILE A 227 -10.15 22.31 -0.70
N GLN A 228 -10.45 23.50 -1.22
CA GLN A 228 -9.87 24.75 -0.72
C GLN A 228 -10.22 24.99 0.74
N LEU A 229 -11.49 24.80 1.13
CA LEU A 229 -11.94 24.91 2.50
C LEU A 229 -11.18 23.97 3.44
N ALA A 230 -11.05 22.70 3.05
CA ALA A 230 -10.33 21.71 3.85
C ALA A 230 -8.83 22.05 3.99
N VAL A 231 -8.19 22.53 2.92
CA VAL A 231 -6.81 23.00 2.95
C VAL A 231 -6.66 24.17 3.94
N ASP A 232 -7.52 25.18 3.88
CA ASP A 232 -7.43 26.35 4.75
C ASP A 232 -7.69 26.01 6.22
N MET A 233 -8.63 25.08 6.48
CA MET A 233 -8.85 24.54 7.82
C MET A 233 -7.62 23.79 8.35
N CYS A 234 -7.07 22.86 7.55
CA CYS A 234 -5.90 22.08 7.93
C CYS A 234 -4.67 22.98 8.19
N ARG A 235 -4.41 23.99 7.34
CA ARG A 235 -3.31 24.94 7.57
C ARG A 235 -3.46 25.65 8.92
N ARG A 236 -4.61 26.25 9.18
CA ARG A 236 -4.86 26.96 10.45
C ARG A 236 -4.70 26.05 11.68
N ILE A 237 -5.15 24.80 11.58
CA ILE A 237 -5.02 23.81 12.65
C ILE A 237 -3.55 23.45 12.87
N LEU A 238 -2.81 23.13 11.81
CA LEU A 238 -1.40 22.73 11.91
C LEU A 238 -0.53 23.89 12.41
N ASP A 239 -0.75 25.11 11.89
CA ASP A 239 -0.03 26.32 12.28
C ASP A 239 -0.27 26.71 13.75
N SER A 240 -1.45 26.37 14.30
CA SER A 240 -1.75 26.61 15.72
C SER A 240 -0.96 25.70 16.68
N GLY A 241 -0.38 24.61 16.18
CA GLY A 241 0.27 23.57 17.00
C GLY A 241 -0.70 22.73 17.85
N ALA A 242 -2.01 22.91 17.69
CA ALA A 242 -3.03 22.19 18.49
C ALA A 242 -3.11 20.69 18.18
N SER A 243 -2.62 20.26 17.01
CA SER A 243 -2.61 18.85 16.60
C SER A 243 -1.31 18.47 15.89
N PRO A 244 -0.79 17.25 16.09
CA PRO A 244 0.40 16.77 15.39
C PRO A 244 0.13 16.35 13.92
N GLY A 245 -1.13 16.31 13.48
CA GLY A 245 -1.51 15.89 12.14
C GLY A 245 -3.01 16.09 11.88
N VAL A 246 -3.51 15.53 10.78
CA VAL A 246 -4.94 15.59 10.42
C VAL A 246 -5.45 14.21 10.01
N HIS A 247 -6.70 13.90 10.34
CA HIS A 247 -7.36 12.66 9.92
C HIS A 247 -8.38 12.96 8.80
N LEU A 248 -8.12 12.50 7.58
CA LEU A 248 -8.96 12.81 6.42
C LEU A 248 -10.00 11.72 6.15
N TYR A 249 -11.28 12.06 6.28
CA TYR A 249 -12.38 11.16 5.90
C TYR A 249 -12.51 11.10 4.38
N SER A 250 -11.93 10.06 3.77
CA SER A 250 -11.84 9.92 2.31
C SER A 250 -13.14 9.57 1.61
N LEU A 251 -14.10 8.95 2.32
CA LEU A 251 -15.30 8.36 1.73
C LEU A 251 -14.99 7.41 0.54
N ASN A 252 -13.85 6.71 0.60
CA ASN A 252 -13.31 5.86 -0.47
C ASN A 252 -13.00 6.61 -1.79
N MET A 253 -12.78 7.92 -1.73
CA MET A 253 -12.41 8.77 -2.86
C MET A 253 -10.99 9.31 -2.68
N ASP A 254 -10.17 9.21 -3.73
CA ASP A 254 -8.76 9.60 -3.71
C ASP A 254 -8.54 11.07 -4.09
N ARG A 255 -9.23 11.56 -5.14
CA ARG A 255 -8.93 12.86 -5.77
C ARG A 255 -8.84 14.04 -4.80
N SER A 256 -9.87 14.26 -3.99
CA SER A 256 -9.90 15.42 -3.08
C SER A 256 -8.90 15.26 -1.93
N VAL A 257 -8.69 14.03 -1.44
CA VAL A 257 -7.69 13.75 -0.41
C VAL A 257 -6.30 14.04 -0.94
N MET A 258 -5.94 13.51 -2.11
CA MET A 258 -4.63 13.75 -2.72
C MET A 258 -4.40 15.24 -3.01
N ALA A 259 -5.41 15.94 -3.55
CA ALA A 259 -5.31 17.38 -3.79
C ALA A 259 -5.07 18.19 -2.50
N ILE A 260 -5.71 17.81 -1.38
CA ILE A 260 -5.48 18.45 -0.09
C ILE A 260 -4.06 18.18 0.41
N VAL A 261 -3.61 16.92 0.39
CA VAL A 261 -2.27 16.53 0.86
C VAL A 261 -1.17 17.21 0.03
N GLU A 262 -1.34 17.30 -1.29
CA GLU A 262 -0.43 17.99 -2.20
C GLU A 262 -0.37 19.50 -1.92
N GLN A 263 -1.52 20.17 -1.77
CA GLN A 263 -1.59 21.62 -1.49
C GLN A 263 -1.11 21.99 -0.08
N LEU A 264 -1.16 21.06 0.87
CA LEU A 264 -0.56 21.22 2.19
C LEU A 264 0.94 20.89 2.20
N HIS A 265 1.50 20.44 1.08
CA HIS A 265 2.88 19.95 0.96
C HIS A 265 3.22 18.84 1.98
N LEU A 266 2.22 18.03 2.33
CA LEU A 266 2.37 16.87 3.23
C LEU A 266 2.91 15.65 2.50
N THR A 267 2.79 15.60 1.16
CA THR A 267 3.58 14.71 0.31
C THR A 267 5.01 15.25 0.27
N GLY A 268 5.85 14.92 1.24
CA GLY A 268 7.18 15.52 1.33
C GLY A 268 7.99 15.34 0.04
N GLU A 269 8.34 16.45 -0.63
CA GLU A 269 9.52 16.51 -1.52
C GLU A 269 10.82 16.38 -0.69
N SER A 270 10.73 16.46 0.64
CA SER A 270 11.82 16.24 1.57
C SER A 270 11.77 14.82 2.16
N LYS A 271 12.70 13.97 1.70
CA LYS A 271 13.38 12.95 2.52
C LYS A 271 12.50 11.93 3.25
N ILE A 272 11.45 11.37 2.63
CA ILE A 272 11.05 10.01 3.03
C ILE A 272 12.16 9.10 2.53
N GLN A 273 13.20 8.94 3.35
CA GLN A 273 14.26 8.00 3.09
C GLN A 273 13.64 6.62 3.21
N ARG A 274 13.37 5.99 2.05
CA ARG A 274 12.84 4.63 2.03
C ARG A 274 13.79 3.77 2.85
N PRO A 275 13.34 3.05 3.89
CA PRO A 275 14.25 2.26 4.73
C PRO A 275 14.95 1.15 3.92
N LEU A 276 14.26 0.64 2.88
CA LEU A 276 14.74 -0.38 1.96
C LEU A 276 14.32 -0.01 0.51
N PRO A 277 14.93 -0.63 -0.52
CA PRO A 277 14.52 -0.45 -1.92
C PRO A 277 13.07 -0.87 -2.23
N TRP A 278 12.46 -1.62 -1.32
CA TRP A 278 11.06 -2.06 -1.36
C TRP A 278 10.35 -1.67 -0.07
N ARG A 279 9.02 -1.58 -0.09
CA ARG A 279 8.21 -1.21 1.08
C ARG A 279 8.26 -2.33 2.13
N PRO A 280 8.78 -2.09 3.34
CA PRO A 280 8.75 -3.09 4.40
C PRO A 280 7.31 -3.42 4.81
N PRO A 281 7.00 -4.68 5.14
CA PRO A 281 5.74 -5.06 5.75
C PRO A 281 5.54 -4.37 7.10
N THR A 282 4.31 -3.95 7.40
CA THR A 282 3.95 -3.35 8.69
C THR A 282 3.52 -4.39 9.72
N SER A 283 3.32 -5.65 9.29
CA SER A 283 2.99 -6.75 10.19
C SER A 283 4.13 -7.08 11.14
N THR A 284 3.82 -7.20 12.44
CA THR A 284 4.78 -7.58 13.48
C THR A 284 5.46 -8.91 13.23
N LYS A 285 4.77 -9.85 12.56
CA LYS A 285 5.31 -11.17 12.19
C LYS A 285 6.46 -11.10 11.19
N ARG A 286 6.55 -10.00 10.42
CA ARG A 286 7.48 -9.85 9.29
C ARG A 286 8.39 -8.63 9.39
N ASN A 287 8.33 -7.88 10.49
CA ASN A 287 9.10 -6.65 10.69
C ASN A 287 10.63 -6.85 10.60
N GLY A 288 11.14 -8.07 10.79
CA GLY A 288 12.57 -8.39 10.68
C GLY A 288 13.05 -8.77 9.27
N GLU A 289 12.18 -8.81 8.27
CA GLU A 289 12.61 -9.15 6.91
C GLU A 289 13.43 -8.01 6.30
N MET A 290 14.66 -8.32 5.89
CA MET A 290 15.59 -7.32 5.37
C MET A 290 16.14 -7.64 3.98
N VAL A 291 15.91 -8.84 3.45
CA VAL A 291 16.43 -9.25 2.13
C VAL A 291 15.43 -10.09 1.34
N ARG A 292 15.31 -9.79 0.03
CA ARG A 292 14.40 -10.48 -0.90
C ARG A 292 15.08 -10.82 -2.23
N PRO A 293 14.62 -11.86 -2.95
CA PRO A 293 15.03 -12.10 -4.33
C PRO A 293 14.47 -11.02 -5.25
N ILE A 294 15.26 -10.54 -6.20
CA ILE A 294 14.89 -9.44 -7.11
C ILE A 294 13.70 -9.77 -8.03
N PHE A 295 13.42 -11.06 -8.25
CA PHE A 295 12.46 -11.54 -9.26
C PHE A 295 11.03 -11.01 -9.06
N TRP A 296 10.60 -10.81 -7.81
CA TRP A 296 9.28 -10.27 -7.49
C TRP A 296 9.28 -8.75 -7.25
N ALA A 297 10.33 -8.01 -7.65
CA ALA A 297 10.38 -6.55 -7.47
C ALA A 297 9.16 -5.84 -8.11
N ASN A 298 8.67 -6.35 -9.25
CA ASN A 298 7.48 -5.84 -9.94
C ASN A 298 6.16 -6.53 -9.52
N ARG A 299 6.24 -7.53 -8.63
CA ARG A 299 5.11 -8.30 -8.11
C ARG A 299 5.17 -8.53 -6.59
N PRO A 300 5.28 -7.47 -5.78
CA PRO A 300 5.49 -7.60 -4.34
C PRO A 300 4.33 -8.31 -3.64
N LYS A 301 3.09 -8.20 -4.15
CA LYS A 301 1.93 -8.87 -3.54
C LYS A 301 2.00 -10.38 -3.74
N SER A 302 2.41 -10.82 -4.92
CA SER A 302 2.68 -12.24 -5.17
C SER A 302 3.75 -12.79 -4.21
N TYR A 303 4.87 -12.08 -4.03
CA TYR A 303 5.89 -12.47 -3.07
C TYR A 303 5.34 -12.56 -1.64
N LEU A 304 4.59 -11.55 -1.20
CA LEU A 304 3.98 -11.50 0.13
C LEU A 304 3.06 -12.70 0.38
N GLN A 305 2.24 -13.08 -0.60
CA GLN A 305 1.35 -14.25 -0.52
C GLN A 305 2.12 -15.57 -0.45
N ARG A 306 3.15 -15.75 -1.29
CA ARG A 306 3.95 -16.98 -1.34
C ARG A 306 4.76 -17.23 -0.07
N THR A 307 4.99 -16.18 0.70
CA THR A 307 5.80 -16.20 1.93
C THR A 307 4.94 -15.92 3.16
N GLU A 308 3.61 -15.94 3.05
CA GLU A 308 2.69 -15.62 4.16
C GLU A 308 2.78 -16.60 5.33
N ASN A 309 3.11 -17.87 5.04
CA ASN A 309 3.17 -18.97 6.00
C ASN A 309 4.60 -19.33 6.42
N TRP A 310 5.57 -18.42 6.25
CA TRP A 310 6.93 -18.63 6.73
C TRP A 310 7.01 -18.41 8.24
N ASP A 311 7.66 -19.32 8.96
CA ASP A 311 7.86 -19.20 10.41
C ASP A 311 8.86 -18.09 10.78
N SER A 312 9.83 -17.85 9.89
CA SER A 312 10.87 -16.83 10.05
C SER A 312 11.21 -16.21 8.70
N TYR A 313 11.54 -14.93 8.70
CA TYR A 313 11.90 -14.18 7.49
C TYR A 313 13.39 -13.84 7.48
N PRO A 314 14.04 -13.87 6.29
CA PRO A 314 15.47 -13.61 6.20
C PRO A 314 15.86 -12.19 6.63
N ASN A 315 16.85 -12.13 7.53
CA ASN A 315 17.46 -10.92 8.04
C ASN A 315 18.98 -10.98 7.78
N GLY A 316 19.55 -9.94 7.20
CA GLY A 316 20.97 -9.92 6.81
C GLY A 316 21.27 -10.73 5.54
N ARG A 317 21.47 -12.05 5.63
CA ARG A 317 21.81 -12.91 4.48
C ARG A 317 20.67 -13.86 4.12
N TRP A 318 20.34 -13.96 2.83
CA TRP A 318 19.28 -14.84 2.32
C TRP A 318 19.49 -16.33 2.67
N LYS A 319 20.74 -16.80 2.79
CA LYS A 319 21.05 -18.22 3.04
C LYS A 319 20.63 -18.71 4.44
N GLU A 320 20.40 -17.82 5.39
CA GLU A 320 20.11 -18.19 6.78
C GLU A 320 18.65 -18.59 7.01
N SER A 321 17.74 -18.37 6.04
CA SER A 321 16.30 -18.65 6.16
C SER A 321 15.83 -19.91 5.44
N SER A 322 16.71 -20.87 5.14
CA SER A 322 16.45 -22.00 4.22
C SER A 322 15.41 -23.05 4.68
N ASN A 323 14.63 -22.78 5.73
CA ASN A 323 13.71 -23.77 6.32
C ASN A 323 12.26 -23.68 5.81
N ALA A 324 11.86 -22.64 5.07
CA ALA A 324 10.50 -22.51 4.56
C ALA A 324 10.45 -22.56 3.02
N ALA A 325 9.64 -23.46 2.48
CA ALA A 325 9.37 -23.52 1.05
C ALA A 325 8.44 -22.36 0.65
N PHE A 326 8.58 -21.85 -0.58
CA PHE A 326 7.59 -20.93 -1.14
C PHE A 326 6.25 -21.66 -1.32
N GLY A 327 5.16 -21.02 -0.91
CA GLY A 327 3.82 -21.54 -1.14
C GLY A 327 3.46 -21.59 -2.62
N THR A 328 2.62 -22.56 -3.00
CA THR A 328 1.98 -22.61 -4.32
C THR A 328 0.90 -21.52 -4.42
N LEU A 329 0.93 -20.71 -5.48
CA LEU A 329 -0.18 -19.81 -5.78
C LEU A 329 -1.34 -20.62 -6.34
N SER A 330 -2.54 -20.47 -5.77
CA SER A 330 -3.75 -20.92 -6.46
C SER A 330 -4.05 -19.94 -7.60
N GLU A 331 -4.49 -20.45 -8.76
CA GLU A 331 -4.86 -19.61 -9.93
C GLU A 331 -5.89 -18.54 -9.58
N SER A 332 -6.79 -18.84 -8.63
CA SER A 332 -7.78 -17.91 -8.09
C SER A 332 -7.20 -16.70 -7.33
N LYS A 333 -5.96 -16.80 -6.83
CA LYS A 333 -5.27 -15.74 -6.05
C LYS A 333 -4.32 -14.90 -6.89
N LEU A 334 -3.86 -15.41 -8.04
CA LEU A 334 -3.25 -14.59 -9.11
C LEU A 334 -4.24 -13.56 -9.68
N ILE A 335 -5.53 -13.81 -9.52
CA ILE A 335 -6.64 -13.07 -10.13
C ILE A 335 -7.52 -12.44 -9.04
N ARG A 336 -7.06 -11.36 -8.38
CA ARG A 336 -7.86 -10.23 -7.83
C ARG A 336 -6.99 -9.28 -6.95
N PRO A 337 -7.26 -7.96 -6.88
CA PRO A 337 -8.61 -7.44 -6.62
C PRO A 337 -9.07 -6.16 -7.37
N LYS A 338 -10.37 -6.24 -7.73
CA LYS A 338 -11.32 -5.16 -8.09
C LYS A 338 -11.23 -4.55 -9.50
N ALA A 339 -12.24 -4.92 -10.28
CA ALA A 339 -12.57 -4.49 -11.65
C ALA A 339 -11.68 -5.08 -12.74
N LEU A 340 -12.24 -6.02 -13.50
CA LEU A 340 -12.40 -5.81 -14.95
C LEU A 340 -11.53 -4.68 -15.50
N ARG A 341 -10.26 -4.96 -15.80
CA ARG A 341 -9.81 -4.51 -17.11
C ARG A 341 -10.56 -5.42 -18.06
N VAL A 342 -11.72 -4.95 -18.52
CA VAL A 342 -12.52 -5.60 -19.54
C VAL A 342 -11.55 -6.10 -20.60
N LYS A 343 -11.80 -7.25 -21.22
CA LYS A 343 -10.97 -7.78 -22.32
C LYS A 343 -10.50 -6.67 -23.28
N GLU A 344 -11.41 -5.74 -23.58
CA GLU A 344 -11.21 -4.48 -24.30
C GLU A 344 -10.10 -3.57 -23.72
N SER A 345 -10.06 -3.31 -22.41
CA SER A 345 -9.01 -2.50 -21.76
C SER A 345 -7.62 -3.16 -21.80
N LYS A 346 -7.54 -4.50 -21.79
CA LYS A 346 -6.26 -5.21 -21.98
C LYS A 346 -5.82 -5.12 -23.45
N MET A 347 -6.73 -5.36 -24.38
CA MET A 347 -6.47 -5.26 -25.82
C MET A 347 -6.08 -3.83 -26.25
N GLN A 348 -6.64 -2.79 -25.63
CA GLN A 348 -6.19 -1.41 -25.85
C GLN A 348 -4.73 -1.17 -25.48
N GLN A 349 -4.19 -1.91 -24.50
CA GLN A 349 -2.80 -1.76 -24.05
C GLN A 349 -1.86 -2.71 -24.79
N TRP A 350 -2.30 -3.91 -25.12
CA TRP A 350 -1.44 -4.97 -25.67
C TRP A 350 -1.68 -5.30 -27.14
N GLY A 351 -2.60 -4.58 -27.79
CA GLY A 351 -3.02 -4.84 -29.16
C GLY A 351 -4.27 -5.74 -29.23
N GLU A 352 -5.18 -5.39 -30.13
CA GLU A 352 -6.41 -6.15 -30.40
C GLU A 352 -6.12 -7.49 -31.08
N GLU A 353 -5.09 -7.53 -31.92
CA GLU A 353 -4.60 -8.73 -32.59
C GLU A 353 -3.07 -8.76 -32.58
N LEU A 354 -2.50 -9.94 -32.36
CA LEU A 354 -1.06 -10.20 -32.41
C LEU A 354 -0.80 -11.20 -33.54
N SER A 355 -0.26 -10.71 -34.64
CA SER A 355 -0.02 -11.49 -35.86
C SER A 355 1.38 -12.10 -35.90
N SER A 356 2.35 -11.40 -35.29
CA SER A 356 3.78 -11.69 -35.35
C SER A 356 4.50 -11.41 -34.03
N ILE A 357 5.73 -11.91 -33.90
CA ILE A 357 6.58 -11.60 -32.74
C ILE A 357 6.88 -10.11 -32.61
N ASP A 358 6.90 -9.37 -33.72
CA ASP A 358 7.17 -7.93 -33.73
C ASP A 358 6.05 -7.16 -33.00
N ASP A 359 4.80 -7.63 -33.09
CA ASP A 359 3.68 -7.07 -32.34
C ASP A 359 3.89 -7.20 -30.83
N VAL A 360 4.38 -8.38 -30.39
CA VAL A 360 4.71 -8.62 -28.99
C VAL A 360 5.88 -7.74 -28.54
N GLN A 361 6.97 -7.67 -29.32
CA GLN A 361 8.12 -6.81 -29.04
C GLN A 361 7.74 -5.32 -28.94
N ALA A 362 6.81 -4.88 -29.79
CA ALA A 362 6.28 -3.53 -29.77
C ALA A 362 5.57 -3.22 -28.45
N VAL A 363 4.80 -4.16 -27.89
CA VAL A 363 4.13 -3.97 -26.59
C VAL A 363 5.14 -3.72 -25.46
N PHE A 364 6.21 -4.52 -25.37
CA PHE A 364 7.26 -4.30 -24.38
C PHE A 364 7.99 -2.96 -24.58
N SER A 365 8.26 -2.59 -25.84
CA SER A 365 8.92 -1.33 -26.18
C SER A 365 8.04 -0.12 -25.83
N LYS A 366 6.74 -0.18 -26.13
CA LYS A 366 5.75 0.84 -25.76
C LYS A 366 5.65 1.01 -24.25
N PHE A 367 5.73 -0.09 -23.49
CA PHE A 367 5.75 -0.02 -22.02
C PHE A 367 6.97 0.73 -21.52
N CYS A 368 8.17 0.41 -22.03
CA CYS A 368 9.40 1.10 -21.62
C CYS A 368 9.36 2.60 -21.93
N LYS A 369 8.72 2.99 -23.03
CA LYS A 369 8.50 4.40 -23.42
C LYS A 369 7.40 5.12 -22.63
N GLY A 370 6.63 4.39 -21.80
CA GLY A 370 5.49 4.93 -21.06
C GLY A 370 4.24 5.16 -21.92
N GLU A 371 4.19 4.63 -23.15
CA GLU A 371 3.02 4.71 -24.04
C GLU A 371 1.87 3.81 -23.56
N ILE A 372 2.21 2.75 -22.82
CA ILE A 372 1.24 1.89 -22.14
C ILE A 372 1.55 1.81 -20.65
N SER A 373 0.51 1.61 -19.86
CA SER A 373 0.56 1.81 -18.41
C SER A 373 1.05 0.60 -17.62
N TYR A 374 1.03 -0.61 -18.20
CA TYR A 374 1.45 -1.85 -17.54
C TYR A 374 1.75 -3.00 -18.52
N LEU A 375 2.60 -3.93 -18.06
CA LEU A 375 2.79 -5.25 -18.64
C LEU A 375 2.18 -6.33 -17.74
N PRO A 376 1.94 -7.56 -18.25
CA PRO A 376 1.44 -8.66 -17.44
C PRO A 376 2.26 -8.97 -16.17
N TRP A 377 3.59 -8.79 -16.22
CA TRP A 377 4.51 -9.03 -15.10
C TRP A 377 4.64 -7.87 -14.11
N VAL A 378 3.94 -6.75 -14.33
CA VAL A 378 4.04 -5.55 -13.48
C VAL A 378 2.69 -5.30 -12.78
N GLU A 379 2.65 -5.44 -11.45
CA GLU A 379 1.42 -5.27 -10.66
C GLU A 379 1.01 -3.80 -10.44
N SER A 380 1.97 -2.87 -10.42
CA SER A 380 1.72 -1.45 -10.11
C SER A 380 1.37 -0.62 -11.35
N GLU A 381 0.35 0.25 -11.21
CA GLU A 381 0.08 1.32 -12.17
C GLU A 381 1.13 2.43 -12.00
N GLY A 382 2.05 2.58 -12.95
CA GLY A 382 3.13 3.57 -12.83
C GLY A 382 4.28 3.43 -13.84
N GLY A 383 4.27 2.39 -14.68
CA GLY A 383 5.34 2.14 -15.65
C GLY A 383 6.60 1.58 -14.99
N LEU A 384 7.76 1.87 -15.59
CA LEU A 384 9.07 1.48 -15.07
C LEU A 384 9.35 2.14 -13.70
N GLN A 385 10.05 1.41 -12.84
CA GLN A 385 10.62 1.95 -11.60
C GLN A 385 11.49 3.18 -11.93
N SER A 386 11.49 4.17 -11.04
CA SER A 386 12.20 5.44 -11.26
C SER A 386 13.68 5.27 -11.63
N GLU A 387 14.35 4.27 -11.04
CA GLU A 387 15.74 3.94 -11.36
C GLU A 387 15.90 3.35 -12.77
N SER A 388 14.98 2.48 -13.21
CA SER A 388 15.04 1.83 -14.53
C SER A 388 14.74 2.80 -15.67
N LYS A 389 14.17 3.98 -15.40
CA LYS A 389 13.94 5.03 -16.41
C LYS A 389 15.23 5.52 -17.07
N ILE A 390 16.39 5.35 -16.43
CA ILE A 390 17.67 5.70 -17.04
C ILE A 390 18.11 4.70 -18.12
N LEU A 391 17.46 3.54 -18.19
CA LEU A 391 17.77 2.44 -19.11
C LEU A 391 16.78 2.35 -20.27
N ILE A 392 15.90 3.35 -20.46
CA ILE A 392 14.79 3.27 -21.44
C ILE A 392 15.30 2.91 -22.83
N ASP A 393 16.33 3.59 -23.32
CA ASP A 393 16.85 3.38 -24.67
C ASP A 393 17.40 1.96 -24.83
N GLN A 394 18.20 1.49 -23.86
CA GLN A 394 18.74 0.13 -23.84
C GLN A 394 17.62 -0.92 -23.80
N LEU A 395 16.64 -0.74 -22.92
CA LEU A 395 15.51 -1.66 -22.79
C LEU A 395 14.68 -1.71 -24.08
N VAL A 396 14.44 -0.56 -24.72
CA VAL A 396 13.74 -0.51 -26.02
C VAL A 396 14.54 -1.27 -27.09
N THR A 397 15.86 -1.08 -27.16
CA THR A 397 16.72 -1.81 -28.11
C THR A 397 16.69 -3.33 -27.84
N LEU A 398 16.73 -3.76 -26.58
CA LEU A 398 16.65 -5.17 -26.22
C LEU A 398 15.29 -5.77 -26.65
N ASN A 399 14.20 -5.08 -26.34
CA ASN A 399 12.85 -5.55 -26.64
C ASN A 399 12.61 -5.66 -28.15
N THR A 400 12.98 -4.62 -28.92
CA THR A 400 12.93 -4.64 -30.39
C THR A 400 13.87 -5.67 -31.03
N SER A 401 14.89 -6.12 -30.30
CA SER A 401 15.77 -7.21 -30.70
C SER A 401 15.29 -8.59 -30.24
N GLY A 402 14.08 -8.71 -29.68
CA GLY A 402 13.50 -9.98 -29.24
C GLY A 402 14.02 -10.50 -27.89
N PHE A 403 14.60 -9.63 -27.06
CA PHE A 403 14.90 -9.89 -25.65
C PHE A 403 13.82 -9.19 -24.81
N LEU A 404 12.74 -9.91 -24.50
CA LEU A 404 11.51 -9.35 -23.92
C LEU A 404 11.69 -9.10 -22.41
N THR A 405 12.09 -7.90 -22.01
CA THR A 405 12.53 -7.56 -20.64
C THR A 405 11.36 -7.42 -19.68
N ILE A 406 11.43 -8.09 -18.52
CA ILE A 406 10.41 -8.02 -17.47
C ILE A 406 10.91 -7.41 -16.15
N ASN A 407 12.23 -7.30 -15.99
CA ASN A 407 12.86 -6.69 -14.82
C ASN A 407 14.26 -6.17 -15.17
N SER A 408 14.68 -5.08 -14.52
CA SER A 408 16.01 -4.49 -14.73
C SER A 408 16.37 -3.53 -13.61
N GLN A 409 17.66 -3.42 -13.30
CA GLN A 409 18.18 -2.37 -12.44
C GLN A 409 19.52 -1.85 -12.99
N PRO A 410 19.82 -0.55 -12.84
CA PRO A 410 21.07 0.02 -13.32
C PRO A 410 22.26 -0.33 -12.43
N ARG A 411 23.46 -0.04 -12.92
CA ARG A 411 24.68 -0.04 -12.12
C ARG A 411 24.72 1.22 -11.25
N VAL A 412 24.98 1.06 -9.96
CA VAL A 412 25.19 2.19 -9.03
C VAL A 412 26.45 1.94 -8.23
N ASN A 413 27.39 2.88 -8.30
CA ASN A 413 28.68 2.81 -7.61
C ASN A 413 28.79 3.93 -6.57
N GLY A 414 28.16 3.74 -5.42
CA GLY A 414 28.26 4.66 -4.28
C GLY A 414 27.45 5.95 -4.46
N ALA A 415 26.16 5.84 -4.80
CA ALA A 415 25.26 7.00 -4.72
C ALA A 415 24.99 7.34 -3.24
N PRO A 416 24.82 8.62 -2.87
CA PRO A 416 24.40 8.99 -1.52
C PRO A 416 23.09 8.29 -1.14
N SER A 417 22.93 7.90 0.12
CA SER A 417 21.68 7.28 0.60
C SER A 417 20.45 8.21 0.55
N SER A 418 20.68 9.50 0.32
CA SER A 418 19.66 10.52 0.08
C SER A 418 19.43 10.83 -1.40
N ASP A 419 20.04 10.09 -2.32
CA ASP A 419 19.86 10.30 -3.76
C ASP A 419 18.37 10.14 -4.14
N PRO A 420 17.78 11.05 -4.93
CA PRO A 420 16.35 11.02 -5.24
C PRO A 420 15.92 9.84 -6.12
N LYS A 421 16.85 9.19 -6.83
CA LYS A 421 16.58 8.04 -7.70
C LYS A 421 16.93 6.71 -7.04
N PHE A 422 18.08 6.65 -6.38
CA PHE A 422 18.66 5.41 -5.86
C PHE A 422 18.69 5.34 -4.33
N GLY A 423 18.49 6.45 -3.63
CA GLY A 423 18.71 6.55 -2.18
C GLY A 423 17.70 5.78 -1.35
N TRP A 424 18.21 5.05 -0.36
CA TRP A 424 17.45 4.35 0.69
C TRP A 424 18.34 4.15 1.92
N GLY A 425 17.75 3.70 3.03
CA GLY A 425 18.44 3.37 4.28
C GLY A 425 18.66 4.57 5.20
N GLN A 426 19.73 4.56 6.00
CA GLN A 426 20.03 5.65 6.94
C GLN A 426 20.69 6.85 6.25
N PRO A 427 20.55 8.09 6.76
CA PRO A 427 21.21 9.27 6.21
C PRO A 427 22.74 9.14 6.17
N ASN A 428 23.39 9.90 5.28
CA ASN A 428 24.85 10.01 5.16
C ASN A 428 25.58 8.70 4.85
N GLY A 429 24.88 7.71 4.29
CA GLY A 429 25.45 6.48 3.78
C GLY A 429 25.61 6.48 2.26
N TYR A 430 26.00 5.32 1.73
CA TYR A 430 26.17 5.09 0.30
C TYR A 430 25.48 3.80 -0.11
N VAL A 431 24.84 3.82 -1.27
CA VAL A 431 24.13 2.67 -1.86
C VAL A 431 24.79 2.24 -3.17
N TYR A 432 24.70 0.94 -3.44
CA TYR A 432 25.38 0.27 -4.54
C TYR A 432 24.45 -0.73 -5.21
N GLN A 433 24.60 -0.90 -6.52
CA GLN A 433 23.83 -1.84 -7.33
C GLN A 433 24.73 -2.46 -8.41
N LYS A 434 24.66 -3.79 -8.55
CA LYS A 434 25.13 -4.50 -9.75
C LYS A 434 24.11 -4.33 -10.86
N GLN A 435 24.56 -4.21 -12.11
CA GLN A 435 23.64 -4.13 -13.24
C GLN A 435 22.92 -5.48 -13.44
N TYR A 436 21.61 -5.42 -13.65
CA TYR A 436 20.75 -6.60 -13.78
C TYR A 436 19.77 -6.43 -14.92
N VAL A 437 19.53 -7.51 -15.67
CA VAL A 437 18.41 -7.59 -16.61
C VAL A 437 17.81 -8.99 -16.60
N GLU A 438 16.49 -9.04 -16.73
CA GLU A 438 15.71 -10.27 -16.83
C GLU A 438 14.76 -10.20 -18.02
N PHE A 439 14.75 -11.23 -18.85
CA PHE A 439 13.98 -11.23 -20.10
C PHE A 439 13.62 -12.64 -20.58
N PHE A 440 12.61 -12.71 -21.45
CA PHE A 440 12.36 -13.90 -22.26
C PHE A 440 13.05 -13.79 -23.62
N CYS A 441 13.66 -14.87 -24.11
CA CYS A 441 14.17 -14.94 -25.47
C CYS A 441 14.12 -16.36 -26.05
N THR A 442 14.30 -16.48 -27.37
CA THR A 442 14.44 -17.78 -28.03
C THR A 442 15.73 -18.49 -27.60
N LYS A 443 15.72 -19.82 -27.71
CA LYS A 443 16.91 -20.65 -27.43
C LYS A 443 18.12 -20.25 -28.29
N GLU A 444 17.91 -19.91 -29.54
CA GLU A 444 18.99 -19.49 -30.46
C GLU A 444 19.68 -18.20 -29.99
N LYS A 445 18.90 -17.19 -29.60
CA LYS A 445 19.42 -15.95 -29.03
C LYS A 445 20.18 -16.21 -27.73
N LEU A 446 19.64 -17.04 -26.84
CA LEU A 446 20.32 -17.44 -25.61
C LEU A 446 21.67 -18.12 -25.88
N LEU A 447 21.75 -19.05 -26.83
CA LEU A 447 23.01 -19.71 -27.19
C LEU A 447 24.04 -18.74 -27.78
N THR A 448 23.58 -17.71 -28.50
CA THR A 448 24.44 -16.63 -29.01
C THR A 448 25.00 -15.79 -27.86
N LEU A 449 24.14 -15.37 -26.92
CA LEU A 449 24.58 -14.66 -25.72
C LEU A 449 25.55 -15.50 -24.88
N LYS A 450 25.27 -16.79 -24.69
CA LYS A 450 26.16 -17.70 -23.96
C LYS A 450 27.57 -17.74 -24.55
N LYS A 451 27.71 -17.76 -25.88
CA LYS A 451 29.02 -17.71 -26.54
C LYS A 451 29.74 -16.38 -26.29
N LYS A 452 29.03 -15.25 -26.35
CA LYS A 452 29.60 -13.93 -26.04
C LYS A 452 30.04 -13.85 -24.57
N MET A 453 29.20 -14.30 -23.64
CA MET A 453 29.46 -14.29 -22.19
C MET A 453 30.62 -15.20 -21.77
N ALA A 454 30.98 -16.22 -22.55
CA ALA A 454 32.12 -17.09 -22.26
C ALA A 454 33.46 -16.32 -22.16
N ASN A 455 33.56 -15.15 -22.80
CA ASN A 455 34.72 -14.28 -22.75
C ASN A 455 34.60 -13.15 -21.71
N LEU A 456 33.51 -13.12 -20.92
CA LEU A 456 33.19 -12.08 -19.95
C LEU A 456 33.00 -12.72 -18.57
N PRO A 457 34.10 -13.01 -17.84
CA PRO A 457 34.05 -13.79 -16.59
C PRO A 457 33.30 -13.08 -15.46
N ASN A 458 33.09 -11.76 -15.57
CA ASN A 458 32.33 -10.99 -14.58
C ASN A 458 30.81 -11.14 -14.74
N LEU A 459 30.31 -11.74 -15.82
CA LEU A 459 28.89 -11.94 -16.03
C LEU A 459 28.42 -13.27 -15.41
N SER A 460 27.41 -13.20 -14.56
CA SER A 460 26.67 -14.36 -14.07
C SER A 460 25.33 -14.44 -14.79
N TYR A 461 24.91 -15.63 -15.21
CA TYR A 461 23.60 -15.83 -15.82
C TYR A 461 22.95 -17.15 -15.40
N GLN A 462 21.63 -17.15 -15.40
CA GLN A 462 20.81 -18.34 -15.27
C GLN A 462 19.62 -18.22 -16.21
N ALA A 463 19.35 -19.30 -16.93
CA ALA A 463 18.24 -19.40 -17.87
C ALA A 463 17.46 -20.69 -17.64
N VAL A 464 16.14 -20.62 -17.76
CA VAL A 464 15.26 -21.78 -17.61
C VAL A 464 14.04 -21.67 -18.55
N ASN A 465 13.61 -22.78 -19.14
CA ASN A 465 12.36 -22.80 -19.94
C ASN A 465 11.18 -23.31 -19.10
N ALA A 466 9.97 -23.26 -19.68
CA ALA A 466 8.75 -23.74 -19.01
C ALA A 466 8.88 -25.20 -18.50
N LYS A 467 9.61 -26.05 -19.24
CA LYS A 467 9.86 -27.46 -18.90
C LYS A 467 10.87 -27.67 -17.76
N GLY A 468 11.54 -26.60 -17.31
CA GLY A 468 12.54 -26.67 -16.24
C GLY A 468 13.96 -27.00 -16.71
N GLU A 469 14.25 -26.95 -18.02
CA GLU A 469 15.61 -27.15 -18.52
C GLU A 469 16.46 -25.91 -18.23
N VAL A 470 17.53 -26.08 -17.45
CA VAL A 470 18.39 -24.97 -16.99
C VAL A 470 19.67 -24.86 -17.83
N LEU A 471 20.06 -23.63 -18.14
CA LEU A 471 21.38 -23.27 -18.67
C LEU A 471 21.97 -22.15 -17.80
N SER A 472 23.15 -22.35 -17.22
CA SER A 472 23.74 -21.39 -16.29
C SER A 472 25.27 -21.52 -16.23
N ASN A 473 25.93 -20.46 -15.75
CA ASN A 473 27.34 -20.47 -15.34
C ASN A 473 27.53 -20.28 -13.83
N ILE A 474 26.47 -20.37 -13.03
CA ILE A 474 26.51 -20.31 -11.57
C ILE A 474 26.00 -21.63 -10.95
N SER A 475 26.43 -21.92 -9.73
CA SER A 475 25.97 -23.05 -8.93
C SER A 475 24.61 -22.77 -8.30
N GLU A 476 23.83 -23.81 -7.98
CA GLU A 476 22.55 -23.68 -7.26
C GLU A 476 22.70 -23.07 -5.85
N ALA A 477 23.92 -23.04 -5.30
CA ALA A 477 24.22 -22.43 -4.01
C ALA A 477 24.67 -20.96 -4.12
N ASP A 478 24.84 -20.41 -5.32
CA ASP A 478 25.44 -19.08 -5.53
C ASP A 478 24.40 -17.96 -5.40
N VAL A 479 24.10 -17.59 -4.16
CA VAL A 479 23.31 -16.38 -3.88
C VAL A 479 24.18 -15.15 -4.10
N ASN A 480 23.77 -14.29 -5.04
CA ASN A 480 24.50 -13.09 -5.43
C ASN A 480 23.80 -11.84 -4.90
N ALA A 481 24.47 -11.05 -4.05
CA ALA A 481 23.96 -9.75 -3.64
C ALA A 481 24.07 -8.75 -4.80
N VAL A 482 22.95 -8.11 -5.14
CA VAL A 482 22.86 -7.19 -6.28
C VAL A 482 22.53 -5.76 -5.88
N THR A 483 22.03 -5.54 -4.66
CA THR A 483 21.84 -4.19 -4.08
C THR A 483 22.27 -4.22 -2.63
N TRP A 484 23.09 -3.25 -2.21
CA TRP A 484 23.55 -3.11 -0.83
C TRP A 484 23.82 -1.66 -0.46
N GLY A 485 23.91 -1.40 0.85
CA GLY A 485 24.15 -0.08 1.42
C GLY A 485 25.13 -0.16 2.58
N VAL A 486 25.98 0.87 2.69
CA VAL A 486 26.92 1.07 3.79
C VAL A 486 26.55 2.37 4.48
N PHE A 487 26.27 2.31 5.78
CA PHE A 487 25.75 3.42 6.56
C PHE A 487 26.63 3.72 7.78
N PRO A 488 26.70 4.97 8.25
CA PRO A 488 27.47 5.30 9.44
C PRO A 488 27.04 4.47 10.65
N ALA A 489 28.03 3.93 11.39
CA ALA A 489 27.82 3.19 12.64
C ALA A 489 26.83 2.01 12.56
N SER A 490 26.67 1.39 11.38
CA SER A 490 25.77 0.25 11.16
C SER A 490 26.47 -0.84 10.33
N GLU A 491 25.99 -2.08 10.46
CA GLU A 491 26.40 -3.17 9.56
C GLU A 491 25.90 -2.94 8.12
N ILE A 492 26.49 -3.67 7.17
CA ILE A 492 26.08 -3.62 5.76
C ILE A 492 24.69 -4.24 5.61
N ILE A 493 23.82 -3.55 4.88
CA ILE A 493 22.49 -4.05 4.52
C ILE A 493 22.52 -4.45 3.05
N GLN A 494 22.08 -5.66 2.73
CA GLN A 494 22.05 -6.19 1.34
C GLN A 494 20.64 -6.69 0.98
N PRO A 495 19.71 -5.77 0.68
CA PRO A 495 18.28 -6.10 0.66
C PRO A 495 17.78 -6.80 -0.59
N THR A 496 18.63 -6.93 -1.61
CA THR A 496 18.25 -7.54 -2.88
C THR A 496 19.31 -8.53 -3.34
N VAL A 497 18.87 -9.75 -3.64
CA VAL A 497 19.72 -10.85 -4.12
C VAL A 497 19.18 -11.47 -5.40
N VAL A 498 20.06 -12.15 -6.13
CA VAL A 498 19.72 -13.15 -7.14
C VAL A 498 20.02 -14.51 -6.53
N ASP A 499 19.00 -15.34 -6.40
CA ASP A 499 19.08 -16.69 -5.81
C ASP A 499 18.60 -17.74 -6.81
N PRO A 500 19.46 -18.70 -7.21
CA PRO A 500 19.10 -19.71 -8.21
C PRO A 500 17.88 -20.56 -7.87
N LYS A 501 17.66 -20.86 -6.58
CA LYS A 501 16.51 -21.65 -6.13
C LYS A 501 15.21 -20.84 -6.22
N SER A 502 15.24 -19.59 -5.74
CA SER A 502 14.12 -18.67 -5.87
C SER A 502 13.75 -18.41 -7.35
N PHE A 503 14.73 -18.38 -8.25
CA PHE A 503 14.48 -18.22 -9.68
C PHE A 503 13.66 -19.37 -10.27
N LEU A 504 13.92 -20.61 -9.83
CA LEU A 504 13.15 -21.78 -10.27
C LEU A 504 11.71 -21.75 -9.76
N VAL A 505 11.46 -21.16 -8.59
CA VAL A 505 10.08 -20.94 -8.09
C VAL A 505 9.41 -19.81 -8.86
N TRP A 506 10.13 -18.73 -9.12
CA TRP A 506 9.63 -17.59 -9.90
C TRP A 506 9.26 -17.99 -11.32
N LYS A 507 10.02 -18.89 -11.96
CA LYS A 507 9.79 -19.32 -13.34
C LYS A 507 8.34 -19.74 -13.59
N ASP A 508 7.74 -20.48 -12.65
CA ASP A 508 6.40 -21.04 -12.83
C ASP A 508 5.35 -19.92 -12.89
N GLU A 509 5.53 -18.88 -12.08
CA GLU A 509 4.73 -17.66 -12.19
C GLU A 509 5.00 -16.91 -13.48
N ALA A 510 6.28 -16.66 -13.78
CA ALA A 510 6.69 -15.89 -14.94
C ALA A 510 6.14 -16.48 -16.24
N PHE A 511 6.19 -17.81 -16.39
CA PHE A 511 5.62 -18.52 -17.52
C PHE A 511 4.09 -18.55 -17.48
N SER A 512 3.46 -18.87 -16.34
CA SER A 512 1.99 -18.91 -16.26
C SER A 512 1.32 -17.57 -16.59
N ILE A 513 1.99 -16.43 -16.35
CA ILE A 513 1.49 -15.09 -16.70
C ILE A 513 1.26 -14.92 -18.22
N TRP A 514 2.07 -15.55 -19.07
CA TRP A 514 1.84 -15.53 -20.53
C TRP A 514 0.44 -16.03 -20.89
N LEU A 515 0.00 -17.12 -20.26
CA LEU A 515 -1.26 -17.78 -20.59
C LEU A 515 -2.44 -17.23 -19.78
N SER A 516 -2.28 -17.18 -18.46
CA SER A 516 -3.34 -16.81 -17.52
C SER A 516 -3.72 -15.33 -17.60
N VAL A 517 -2.77 -14.45 -17.94
CA VAL A 517 -2.99 -12.99 -17.94
C VAL A 517 -3.07 -12.42 -19.36
N TRP A 518 -2.08 -12.71 -20.21
CA TRP A 518 -2.00 -12.12 -21.54
C TRP A 518 -2.84 -12.89 -22.56
N ALA A 519 -2.61 -14.19 -22.72
CA ALA A 519 -3.33 -15.00 -23.71
C ALA A 519 -4.83 -15.10 -23.42
N SER A 520 -5.22 -15.03 -22.13
CA SER A 520 -6.64 -14.98 -21.70
C SER A 520 -7.38 -13.73 -22.17
N ALA A 521 -6.67 -12.69 -22.63
CA ALA A 521 -7.29 -11.53 -23.28
C ALA A 521 -7.81 -11.86 -24.69
N TYR A 522 -7.40 -12.96 -25.32
CA TYR A 522 -7.78 -13.31 -26.69
C TYR A 522 -8.66 -14.57 -26.73
N GLU A 523 -9.46 -14.68 -27.80
CA GLU A 523 -10.35 -15.84 -27.99
C GLU A 523 -9.57 -17.14 -28.15
N GLU A 524 -10.21 -18.24 -27.72
CA GLU A 524 -9.67 -19.58 -27.96
C GLU A 524 -9.56 -19.84 -29.47
N GLY A 525 -8.44 -20.42 -29.88
CA GLY A 525 -8.14 -20.68 -31.29
C GLY A 525 -7.63 -19.47 -32.09
N SER A 526 -7.66 -18.25 -31.55
CA SER A 526 -7.12 -17.06 -32.24
C SER A 526 -5.62 -17.14 -32.50
N ARG A 527 -5.14 -16.48 -33.57
CA ARG A 527 -3.71 -16.40 -33.89
C ARG A 527 -2.90 -15.78 -32.75
N SER A 528 -3.43 -14.72 -32.13
CA SER A 528 -2.82 -14.05 -30.97
C SER A 528 -2.56 -15.02 -29.82
N ARG A 529 -3.55 -15.86 -29.47
CA ARG A 529 -3.42 -16.84 -28.40
C ARG A 529 -2.43 -17.96 -28.74
N GLN A 530 -2.43 -18.42 -29.99
CA GLN A 530 -1.46 -19.41 -30.48
C GLN A 530 -0.02 -18.87 -30.43
N LEU A 531 0.19 -17.61 -30.83
CA LEU A 531 1.51 -16.96 -30.78
C LEU A 531 2.03 -16.86 -29.35
N LEU A 532 1.19 -16.43 -28.40
CA LEU A 532 1.59 -16.35 -26.99
C LEU A 532 1.86 -17.73 -26.38
N GLN A 533 1.12 -18.77 -26.81
CA GLN A 533 1.39 -20.16 -26.44
C GLN A 533 2.74 -20.64 -27.00
N GLU A 534 3.04 -20.33 -28.26
CA GLU A 534 4.33 -20.66 -28.88
C GLU A 534 5.51 -20.02 -28.14
N ILE A 535 5.36 -18.74 -27.73
CA ILE A 535 6.36 -18.05 -26.91
C ILE A 535 6.54 -18.77 -25.57
N HIS A 536 5.45 -19.05 -24.86
CA HIS A 536 5.47 -19.80 -23.60
C HIS A 536 6.22 -21.14 -23.72
N ASP A 537 5.95 -21.90 -24.78
CA ASP A 537 6.45 -23.27 -24.93
C ASP A 537 7.91 -23.35 -25.38
N THR A 538 8.42 -22.31 -26.05
CA THR A 538 9.73 -22.36 -26.74
C THR A 538 10.79 -21.41 -26.16
N TYR A 539 10.39 -20.37 -25.41
CA TYR A 539 11.31 -19.36 -24.90
C TYR A 539 11.97 -19.81 -23.60
N TYR A 540 13.12 -19.20 -23.30
CA TYR A 540 13.77 -19.27 -22.00
C TYR A 540 13.55 -17.95 -21.28
N LEU A 541 13.28 -18.03 -19.98
CA LEU A 541 13.43 -16.93 -19.04
C LEU A 541 14.90 -16.86 -18.64
N VAL A 542 15.51 -15.69 -18.74
CA VAL A 542 16.95 -15.47 -18.53
C VAL A 542 17.14 -14.30 -17.58
N ASN A 543 18.00 -14.47 -16.56
CA ASN A 543 18.54 -13.35 -15.79
C ASN A 543 20.06 -13.27 -15.98
N ILE A 544 20.59 -12.05 -16.06
CA ILE A 544 22.02 -11.75 -16.19
C ILE A 544 22.39 -10.67 -15.18
N VAL A 545 23.50 -10.88 -14.47
CA VAL A 545 24.11 -9.93 -13.53
C VAL A 545 25.52 -9.59 -14.00
N ASP A 546 25.85 -8.31 -14.07
CA ASP A 546 27.23 -7.86 -14.20
C ASP A 546 27.84 -7.64 -12.81
N ASN A 547 28.82 -8.47 -12.45
CA ASN A 547 29.48 -8.38 -11.15
C ASN A 547 30.48 -7.22 -11.05
N ASP A 548 30.88 -6.62 -12.17
CA ASP A 548 31.69 -5.40 -12.16
C ASP A 548 30.77 -4.17 -12.00
N PHE A 549 30.34 -3.93 -10.77
CA PHE A 549 29.52 -2.75 -10.44
C PHE A 549 30.29 -1.43 -10.51
N VAL A 550 31.62 -1.46 -10.74
CA VAL A 550 32.47 -0.26 -10.79
C VAL A 550 32.54 0.26 -12.23
N GLN A 551 32.82 -0.61 -13.20
CA GLN A 551 33.04 -0.23 -14.60
C GLN A 551 32.24 -1.06 -15.62
N GLY A 552 31.59 -2.14 -15.21
CA GLY A 552 30.87 -3.06 -16.09
C GLY A 552 29.73 -2.42 -16.88
N ASP A 553 29.50 -2.93 -18.08
CA ASP A 553 28.40 -2.53 -18.96
C ASP A 553 27.75 -3.78 -19.56
N LEU A 554 26.74 -4.28 -18.86
CA LEU A 554 25.95 -5.44 -19.25
C LEU A 554 25.33 -5.25 -20.64
N PHE A 555 24.89 -4.04 -20.99
CA PHE A 555 24.14 -3.82 -22.22
C PHE A 555 25.02 -3.89 -23.47
N SER A 556 26.35 -3.69 -23.33
CA SER A 556 27.32 -3.94 -24.40
C SER A 556 27.28 -5.38 -24.94
N LEU A 557 26.80 -6.34 -24.15
CA LEU A 557 26.61 -7.74 -24.57
C LEU A 557 25.63 -7.87 -25.76
N PHE A 558 24.66 -6.96 -25.83
CA PHE A 558 23.56 -6.98 -26.79
C PHE A 558 23.84 -6.16 -28.06
N ALA A 559 24.94 -5.41 -28.08
CA ALA A 559 25.41 -4.69 -29.25
C ALA A 559 25.93 -5.62 -30.37
#